data_AF-A0A4R5PKR1-F1
#
_entry.id   AF-A0A4R5PKR1-F1
#
_cell.length_a   1.000
_cell.length_b   1.000
_cell.length_c   1.000
_cell.angle_alpha   90.00
_cell.angle_beta   90.00
_cell.angle_gamma   90.00
#
_symmetry.space_group_name_H-M   'P 1'
#
loop_
_entity.id
_entity.type
_entity.pdbx_description
1 polymer ?
#
loop_
_entity_poly.entity_id
_entity_poly.type
_entity_poly.pdbx_seq_one_letter_code
_entity_poly.pdbx_strand_id
1 'polypeptide(L)'
;MGYQCYEHNGRDQGYGVPAICDHPGCNERIHRGVSYACGGDPMENCGLFFCGKHRANYPDDASLGVCERCAIPARPFKRKPDIPEWTDWKLNDPSWAEWRAANPEWVKSARASRNGGEE
;
A
#
# COMPACT_ATOMS: atom_id res chain seq x y z
N MET A 1 -6.30 19.75 -0.03
CA MET A 1 -5.45 18.85 0.78
C MET A 1 -6.36 17.82 1.41
N GLY A 2 -6.53 16.65 0.78
CA GLY A 2 -7.45 15.61 1.25
C GLY A 2 -6.68 14.34 1.52
N TYR A 3 -7.09 13.57 2.53
CA TYR A 3 -6.56 12.24 2.91
C TYR A 3 -6.76 11.15 1.83
N GLN A 4 -6.94 11.57 0.56
CA GLN A 4 -7.24 10.74 -0.58
C GLN A 4 -5.97 10.12 -1.16
N CYS A 5 -4.86 10.87 -1.24
CA CYS A 5 -3.55 10.36 -1.64
C CYS A 5 -2.42 11.23 -1.04
N TYR A 6 -1.45 10.60 -0.38
CA TYR A 6 -0.22 11.22 0.14
C TYR A 6 0.91 10.19 0.16
N GLU A 7 2.16 10.63 0.21
CA GLU A 7 3.32 9.75 0.31
C GLU A 7 3.75 9.61 1.77
N HIS A 8 3.99 8.37 2.21
CA HIS A 8 4.66 8.10 3.47
C HIS A 8 5.48 6.80 3.39
N ASN A 9 6.72 6.84 3.89
CA ASN A 9 7.67 5.73 3.90
C ASN A 9 7.94 5.13 2.50
N GLY A 10 8.05 5.98 1.48
CA GLY A 10 8.31 5.63 0.09
C GLY A 10 7.12 4.95 -0.60
N ARG A 11 5.90 5.17 -0.11
CA ARG A 11 4.68 4.53 -0.65
C ARG A 11 3.52 5.50 -0.63
N ASP A 12 2.73 5.50 -1.70
CA ASP A 12 1.47 6.25 -1.73
C ASP A 12 0.45 5.59 -0.80
N GLN A 13 -0.27 6.39 -0.02
CA GLN A 13 -1.27 6.01 0.98
C GLN A 13 -2.48 6.95 0.91
N GLY A 14 -3.62 6.50 1.41
CA GLY A 14 -4.89 7.24 1.40
C GLY A 14 -6.08 6.41 0.94
N TYR A 15 -7.28 6.96 1.14
CA TYR A 15 -8.55 6.31 0.75
C TYR A 15 -8.72 6.19 -0.78
N GLY A 16 -8.03 7.03 -1.54
CA GLY A 16 -8.02 7.00 -3.01
C GLY A 16 -6.87 6.19 -3.60
N VAL A 17 -6.06 5.50 -2.79
CA VAL A 17 -4.94 4.68 -3.26
C VAL A 17 -5.35 3.20 -3.24
N PRO A 18 -5.84 2.64 -4.37
CA PRO A 18 -6.25 1.24 -4.43
C PRO A 18 -5.04 0.32 -4.30
N ALA A 19 -5.22 -0.79 -3.60
CA ALA A 19 -4.17 -1.75 -3.32
C ALA A 19 -4.71 -3.18 -3.16
N ILE A 20 -3.79 -4.12 -2.99
CA ILE A 20 -4.08 -5.48 -2.55
C ILE A 20 -3.62 -5.61 -1.10
N CYS A 21 -4.36 -6.38 -0.30
CA CYS A 21 -3.96 -6.77 1.04
C CYS A 21 -2.49 -7.26 1.08
N ASP A 22 -1.67 -6.67 1.96
CA ASP A 22 -0.24 -6.97 2.06
C ASP A 22 0.05 -8.38 2.63
N HIS A 23 -0.97 -9.13 3.05
CA HIS A 23 -0.80 -10.53 3.43
C HIS A 23 -0.39 -11.37 2.20
N PRO A 24 0.68 -12.20 2.27
CA PRO A 24 1.30 -12.83 1.10
C PRO A 24 0.32 -13.66 0.28
N GLY A 25 -0.56 -14.42 0.94
CA GLY A 25 -1.56 -15.27 0.29
C GLY A 25 -2.90 -14.59 -0.05
N CYS A 26 -3.07 -13.28 0.21
CA CYS A 26 -4.36 -12.61 0.04
C CYS A 26 -4.39 -11.71 -1.19
N ASN A 27 -5.43 -11.85 -2.03
CA ASN A 27 -5.64 -11.01 -3.22
C ASN A 27 -6.87 -10.10 -3.09
N GLU A 28 -7.34 -9.86 -1.87
CA GLU A 28 -8.49 -8.99 -1.62
C GLU A 28 -8.12 -7.53 -1.94
N ARG A 29 -8.94 -6.88 -2.77
CA ARG A 29 -8.79 -5.46 -3.10
C ARG A 29 -9.17 -4.61 -1.89
N ILE A 30 -8.32 -3.65 -1.57
CA ILE A 30 -8.50 -2.67 -0.50
C ILE A 30 -8.05 -1.29 -1.02
N HIS A 31 -7.99 -0.32 -0.12
CA HIS A 31 -7.22 0.92 -0.34
C HIS A 31 -6.22 1.09 0.82
N ARG A 32 -5.22 1.94 0.64
CA ARG A 32 -4.21 2.23 1.68
C ARG A 32 -4.66 3.31 2.65
N GLY A 33 -5.92 3.24 3.06
CA GLY A 33 -6.49 4.15 4.05
C GLY A 33 -6.29 3.63 5.46
N VAL A 34 -6.44 4.51 6.44
CA VAL A 34 -6.33 4.20 7.87
C VAL A 34 -7.24 3.03 8.28
N SER A 35 -8.42 2.93 7.67
CA SER A 35 -9.35 1.82 7.88
C SER A 35 -8.82 0.45 7.50
N TYR A 36 -7.69 0.34 6.79
CA TYR A 36 -7.00 -0.91 6.48
C TYR A 36 -5.58 -0.96 7.04
N ALA A 37 -5.11 0.08 7.73
CA ALA A 37 -3.78 0.10 8.35
C ALA A 37 -3.70 -0.90 9.50
N CYS A 38 -2.54 -1.52 9.67
CA CYS A 38 -2.23 -2.40 10.79
C CYS A 38 -2.29 -1.61 12.12
N GLY A 39 -3.19 -1.99 13.03
CA GLY A 39 -3.39 -1.30 14.31
C GLY A 39 -4.06 0.07 14.19
N GLY A 40 -4.66 0.38 13.03
CA GLY A 40 -5.42 1.61 12.83
C GLY A 40 -4.58 2.88 12.67
N ASP A 41 -3.25 2.76 12.57
CA ASP A 41 -2.36 3.87 12.22
C ASP A 41 -1.26 3.38 11.25
N PRO A 42 -1.15 3.94 10.03
CA PRO A 42 -0.12 3.56 9.08
C PRO A 42 1.30 4.02 9.44
N MET A 43 1.45 4.92 10.41
CA MET A 43 2.74 5.37 10.95
C MET A 43 3.27 4.44 12.06
N GLU A 44 2.38 3.67 12.67
CA GLU A 44 2.68 2.73 13.74
C GLU A 44 2.75 1.28 13.24
N ASN A 45 3.12 0.36 14.15
CA ASN A 45 3.19 -1.07 13.87
C ASN A 45 4.12 -1.41 12.70
N CYS A 46 3.64 -2.12 11.69
CA CYS A 46 4.42 -2.50 10.51
C CYS A 46 4.25 -1.56 9.30
N GLY A 47 3.37 -0.56 9.38
CA GLY A 47 3.08 0.36 8.28
C GLY A 47 2.53 -0.32 7.00
N LEU A 48 1.85 -1.46 7.15
CA LEU A 48 1.24 -2.23 6.05
C LEU A 48 -0.29 -2.18 6.13
N PHE A 49 -0.93 -2.58 5.02
CA PHE A 49 -2.38 -2.52 4.86
C PHE A 49 -3.00 -3.89 4.64
N PHE A 50 -4.02 -4.20 5.43
CA PHE A 50 -4.64 -5.53 5.49
C PHE A 50 -6.16 -5.43 5.46
N CYS A 51 -6.78 -6.35 4.73
CA CYS A 51 -8.24 -6.49 4.75
C CYS A 51 -8.75 -6.94 6.13
N GLY A 52 -10.07 -6.90 6.35
CA GLY A 52 -10.67 -7.27 7.65
C GLY A 52 -10.34 -8.69 8.11
N LYS A 53 -10.06 -9.63 7.18
CA LYS A 53 -9.67 -11.00 7.52
C LYS A 53 -8.26 -11.11 8.11
N HIS A 54 -7.37 -10.19 7.74
CA HIS A 54 -5.96 -10.19 8.16
C HIS A 54 -5.66 -9.07 9.18
N ARG A 55 -6.70 -8.38 9.67
CA ARG A 55 -6.65 -7.51 10.84
C ARG A 55 -7.53 -8.13 11.92
N ALA A 56 -6.95 -9.07 12.65
CA ALA A 56 -7.67 -9.78 13.69
C ALA A 56 -7.66 -8.96 14.98
N ASN A 57 -8.68 -9.18 15.81
CA ASN A 57 -8.66 -8.79 17.20
C ASN A 57 -8.06 -9.96 17.97
N TYR A 58 -6.80 -9.82 18.37
CA TYR A 58 -6.15 -10.81 19.22
C TYR A 58 -6.68 -10.65 20.65
N PRO A 59 -6.67 -11.72 21.46
CA PRO A 59 -7.35 -11.75 22.77
C PRO A 59 -6.79 -10.78 23.81
N ASP A 60 -5.67 -10.11 23.54
CA ASP A 60 -5.15 -8.99 24.31
C ASP A 60 -5.63 -7.65 23.73
N ASP A 61 -6.20 -6.79 24.58
CA ASP A 61 -6.70 -5.45 24.20
C ASP A 61 -5.63 -4.54 23.55
N ALA A 62 -4.34 -4.90 23.69
CA ALA A 62 -3.22 -4.20 23.06
C ALA A 62 -3.06 -4.50 21.56
N SER A 63 -3.69 -5.56 21.04
CA SER A 63 -3.50 -6.07 19.67
C SER A 63 -4.80 -6.03 18.86
N LEU A 64 -5.60 -4.98 19.05
CA LEU A 64 -6.83 -4.79 18.28
C LEU A 64 -6.51 -4.29 16.85
N GLY A 65 -7.02 -5.00 15.85
CA GLY A 65 -6.91 -4.60 14.45
C GLY A 65 -5.50 -4.67 13.84
N VAL A 66 -4.58 -5.41 14.46
CA VAL A 66 -3.22 -5.64 13.94
C VAL A 66 -3.17 -6.91 13.09
N CYS A 67 -2.10 -7.08 12.30
CA CYS A 67 -1.85 -8.32 11.57
C CYS A 67 -1.17 -9.36 12.47
N GLU A 68 -1.15 -10.62 12.02
CA GLU A 68 -0.56 -11.73 12.78
C GLU A 68 0.89 -11.48 13.20
N ARG A 69 1.69 -10.82 12.37
CA ARG A 69 3.11 -10.52 12.64
C ARG A 69 3.33 -9.33 13.57
N CYS A 70 2.30 -8.56 13.88
CA CYS A 70 2.37 -7.52 14.90
C CYS A 70 1.79 -8.02 16.23
N ALA A 71 0.85 -8.96 16.20
CA ALA A 71 0.33 -9.64 17.39
C ALA A 71 1.36 -10.56 18.06
N ILE A 72 2.28 -11.12 17.27
CA ILE A 72 3.51 -11.72 17.78
C ILE A 72 4.69 -10.82 17.38
N PRO A 73 5.77 -10.68 18.16
CA PRO A 73 6.91 -9.82 17.84
C PRO A 73 7.76 -10.41 16.68
N ALA A 74 7.18 -10.47 15.49
CA ALA A 74 7.76 -11.04 14.28
C ALA A 74 8.10 -9.94 13.26
N ARG A 75 8.98 -10.27 12.31
CA ARG A 75 9.32 -9.33 11.22
C ARG A 75 8.08 -9.08 10.34
N PRO A 76 7.82 -7.84 9.87
CA PRO A 76 6.75 -7.53 8.93
C PRO A 76 6.74 -8.38 7.66
N PHE A 77 5.58 -8.49 7.02
CA PHE A 77 5.49 -9.06 5.67
C PHE A 77 6.20 -8.19 4.63
N LYS A 78 6.48 -8.76 3.46
CA LYS A 78 6.94 -8.00 2.31
C LYS A 78 5.79 -7.15 1.77
N ARG A 79 6.03 -5.85 1.58
CA ARG A 79 5.11 -4.93 0.90
C ARG A 79 4.76 -5.46 -0.48
N LYS A 80 3.47 -5.52 -0.81
CA LYS A 80 3.04 -5.81 -2.18
C LYS A 80 3.22 -4.59 -3.07
N PRO A 81 3.54 -4.80 -4.36
CA PRO A 81 3.66 -3.71 -5.32
C PRO A 81 2.33 -2.96 -5.47
N ASP A 82 2.40 -1.78 -6.07
CA ASP A 82 1.22 -1.07 -6.55
C ASP A 82 0.47 -1.89 -7.58
N ILE A 83 -0.85 -1.76 -7.59
CA ILE A 83 -1.66 -2.41 -8.62
C ILE A 83 -1.45 -1.70 -9.97
N PRO A 84 -1.58 -2.41 -11.11
CA PRO A 84 -1.36 -1.82 -12.43
C PRO A 84 -2.20 -0.56 -12.69
N GLU A 85 -3.45 -0.55 -12.22
CA GLU A 85 -4.37 0.60 -12.33
C GLU A 85 -3.79 1.86 -11.67
N TRP A 86 -3.21 1.73 -10.48
CA TRP A 86 -2.60 2.85 -9.77
C TRP A 86 -1.35 3.35 -10.48
N THR A 87 -0.49 2.42 -10.89
CA THR A 87 0.73 2.73 -11.64
C THR A 87 0.42 3.44 -12.96
N ASP A 88 -0.59 2.98 -13.69
CA ASP A 88 -1.01 3.59 -14.96
C ASP A 88 -1.58 4.99 -14.75
N TRP A 89 -2.43 5.17 -13.73
CA TRP A 89 -2.94 6.48 -13.37
C TRP A 89 -1.80 7.47 -13.05
N LYS A 90 -0.83 7.06 -12.22
CA LYS A 90 0.36 7.86 -11.92
C LYS A 90 1.20 8.19 -13.16
N LEU A 91 1.21 7.33 -14.18
CA LEU A 91 1.98 7.54 -15.40
C LEU A 91 1.32 8.51 -16.39
N ASN A 92 -0.02 8.53 -16.43
CA ASN A 92 -0.76 9.19 -17.50
C ASN A 92 -1.55 10.42 -17.05
N ASP A 93 -2.00 10.46 -15.80
CA ASP A 93 -2.90 11.52 -15.33
C ASP A 93 -2.16 12.88 -15.23
N PRO A 94 -2.77 14.00 -15.69
CA PRO A 94 -2.15 15.33 -15.61
C PRO A 94 -1.83 15.77 -14.18
N SER A 95 -2.60 15.34 -13.18
CA SER A 95 -2.37 15.69 -11.77
C SER A 95 -1.04 15.18 -11.20
N TRP A 96 -0.43 14.18 -11.86
CA TRP A 96 0.86 13.62 -11.49
C TRP A 96 2.04 14.13 -12.34
N ALA A 97 1.81 15.11 -13.23
CA ALA A 97 2.84 15.60 -14.14
C ALA A 97 4.07 16.15 -13.41
N GLU A 98 3.88 16.98 -12.38
CA GLU A 98 4.96 17.53 -11.56
C GLU A 98 5.73 16.44 -10.82
N TRP A 99 5.01 15.49 -10.22
CA TRP A 99 5.63 14.36 -9.52
C TRP A 99 6.47 13.50 -10.47
N ARG A 100 5.97 13.20 -11.69
CA ARG A 100 6.74 12.44 -12.70
C ARG A 100 8.00 13.18 -13.14
N ALA A 101 7.93 14.50 -13.30
CA ALA A 101 9.09 15.32 -13.64
C ALA A 101 10.16 15.27 -12.54
N ALA A 102 9.75 15.22 -11.27
CA ALA A 102 10.65 15.06 -10.12
C ALA A 102 11.16 13.63 -9.90
N ASN A 103 10.48 12.60 -10.44
CA ASN A 103 10.80 11.19 -10.25
C ASN A 103 11.09 10.44 -11.56
N PRO A 104 12.06 10.88 -12.38
CA PRO A 104 12.30 10.32 -13.70
C PRO A 104 12.73 8.84 -13.67
N GLU A 105 13.49 8.41 -12.67
CA GLU A 105 13.94 7.02 -12.55
C GLU A 105 12.80 6.05 -12.25
N TRP A 106 11.85 6.45 -11.40
CA TRP A 106 10.65 5.66 -11.16
C TRP A 106 9.82 5.53 -12.46
N VAL A 107 9.67 6.62 -13.22
CA VAL A 107 8.92 6.62 -14.48
C VAL A 107 9.57 5.70 -15.52
N LYS A 108 10.92 5.73 -15.62
CA LYS A 108 11.67 4.81 -16.50
C LYS A 108 11.42 3.36 -16.10
N SER A 109 11.56 3.03 -14.81
CA SER A 109 11.35 1.67 -14.30
C SER A 109 9.92 1.20 -14.52
N ALA A 110 8.91 2.03 -14.21
CA ALA A 110 7.50 1.68 -14.36
C ALA A 110 7.12 1.46 -15.83
N ARG A 111 7.66 2.26 -16.76
CA ARG A 111 7.48 2.07 -18.20
C ARG A 111 8.18 0.82 -18.72
N ALA A 112 9.40 0.53 -18.25
CA ALA A 112 10.13 -0.68 -18.62
C ALA A 112 9.39 -1.95 -18.16
N SER A 113 8.88 -1.97 -16.93
CA SER A 113 8.06 -3.08 -16.41
C SER A 113 6.75 -3.29 -17.17
N ARG A 114 6.27 -2.29 -17.90
CA ARG A 114 5.08 -2.41 -18.78
C ARG A 114 5.41 -3.04 -20.13
N ASN A 115 6.58 -2.74 -20.69
CA ASN A 115 6.98 -3.19 -22.02
C ASN A 115 7.67 -4.57 -22.03
N GLY A 116 8.15 -5.06 -20.88
CA GLY A 116 8.78 -6.39 -20.75
C GLY A 116 7.80 -7.57 -20.59
N GLY A 117 6.52 -7.39 -20.95
CA GLY A 117 5.49 -8.42 -20.96
C GLY A 117 5.09 -8.92 -22.35
N GLU A 118 5.76 -8.43 -23.39
CA GLU A 118 5.58 -8.83 -24.80
C GLU A 118 6.87 -9.50 -25.33
N GLU A 119 7.16 -10.72 -24.86
CA GLU A 119 8.10 -11.65 -25.52
C GLU A 119 7.58 -13.09 -25.41
#